data_AF-C6T6W3-F1
#
_entry.id   AF-C6T6W3-F1
#
_cell.length_a   1.000
_cell.length_b   1.000
_cell.length_c   1.000
_cell.angle_alpha   90.00
_cell.angle_beta   90.00
_cell.angle_gamma   90.00
#
_symmetry.space_group_name_H-M   'P 1'
#
loop_
_entity.id
_entity.type
_entity.pdbx_description
1 polymer ?
#
loop_
_entity_poly.entity_id
_entity_poly.type
_entity_poly.pdbx_seq_one_letter_code
_entity_poly.pdbx_strand_id
1 'polypeptide(L)'
;MEGRDEDVRVGANRYGERQPIGTAAQTQDAKDYREAPPAPLFEPRELTSWSFYRAGIAEFVATFLFLYVTVLTVMGVAKPPSKCSTVGVQGIAWSFGGMIFALVYCTAGISGGHINPAVTFGLFLARKLSLTRTVFYMIMQCLGAICGAAVVKGFQSNQYERLGGGANTLSKGYSKGDGLGAEIVGTFILVYTVFSATDAKRNARDSHVPILAHCLSV
;
A
#
# COMPACT_ATOMS: atom_id res chain seq x y z
N MET A 1 34.60 -6.64 7.91
CA MET A 1 33.93 -5.50 8.58
C MET A 1 33.82 -4.29 7.67
N GLU A 2 34.61 -4.18 6.60
CA GLU A 2 34.57 -3.06 5.64
C GLU A 2 33.27 -2.89 4.83
N GLY A 3 32.54 -3.97 4.52
CA GLY A 3 31.30 -3.86 3.72
C GLY A 3 30.15 -3.12 4.42
N ARG A 4 30.09 -3.15 5.77
CA ARG A 4 29.06 -2.41 6.52
C ARG A 4 29.30 -0.91 6.54
N ASP A 5 30.57 -0.49 6.51
CA ASP A 5 30.94 0.91 6.62
C ASP A 5 30.80 1.64 5.28
N GLU A 6 30.94 0.93 4.15
CA GLU A 6 30.58 1.47 2.83
C GLU A 6 29.06 1.63 2.67
N ASP A 7 28.26 0.67 3.13
CA ASP A 7 26.79 0.77 3.09
C ASP A 7 26.26 1.95 3.93
N VAL A 8 26.88 2.23 5.08
CA VAL A 8 26.57 3.39 5.92
C VAL A 8 27.01 4.70 5.25
N ARG A 9 28.16 4.73 4.56
CA ARG A 9 28.62 5.93 3.84
C ARG A 9 27.80 6.24 2.59
N VAL A 10 27.36 5.22 1.86
CA VAL A 10 26.46 5.38 0.70
C VAL A 10 25.05 5.79 1.15
N GLY A 11 24.59 5.28 2.31
CA GLY A 11 23.34 5.74 2.94
C GLY A 11 23.41 7.16 3.51
N ALA A 12 24.50 7.51 4.19
CA ALA A 12 24.68 8.81 4.83
C ALA A 12 24.90 9.96 3.84
N ASN A 13 25.54 9.70 2.68
CA ASN A 13 25.73 10.72 1.65
C ASN A 13 24.51 10.89 0.71
N ARG A 14 23.49 10.04 0.79
CA ARG A 14 22.24 10.21 0.01
C ARG A 14 21.04 10.69 0.83
N TYR A 15 21.05 10.51 2.16
CA TYR A 15 20.00 10.99 3.07
C TYR A 15 20.63 11.79 4.22
N GLY A 16 21.24 12.92 3.86
CA GLY A 16 21.66 13.92 4.82
C GLY A 16 20.54 14.92 5.05
N GLU A 17 19.51 14.57 5.81
CA GLU A 17 18.50 15.54 6.25
C GLU A 17 18.34 15.51 7.77
N ARG A 18 19.21 16.25 8.45
CA ARG A 18 18.90 16.78 9.78
C ARG A 18 18.05 18.03 9.58
N GLN A 19 16.73 17.89 9.55
CA GLN A 19 15.86 19.05 9.80
C GLN A 19 15.55 19.15 11.31
N PRO A 20 15.74 20.32 11.92
CA PRO A 20 15.38 20.54 13.32
C PRO A 20 13.87 20.60 13.49
N ILE A 21 13.37 19.91 14.52
CA ILE A 21 11.98 19.96 14.96
C ILE A 21 11.71 21.36 15.52
N GLY A 22 10.93 22.18 14.81
CA GLY A 22 10.50 23.49 15.32
C GLY A 22 9.68 24.30 14.32
N THR A 23 8.55 24.82 14.79
CA THR A 23 7.54 25.65 14.09
C THR A 23 8.05 27.05 13.64
N ALA A 24 9.32 27.19 13.27
CA ALA A 24 9.92 28.46 12.88
C ALA A 24 10.89 28.31 11.70
N ALA A 25 10.36 27.94 10.53
CA ALA A 25 11.08 28.03 9.26
C ALA A 25 10.10 28.14 8.07
N GLN A 26 9.09 29.00 8.17
CA GLN A 26 8.51 29.60 6.97
C GLN A 26 9.31 30.86 6.67
N THR A 27 10.33 30.77 5.81
CA THR A 27 10.78 31.79 4.85
C THR A 27 12.01 31.22 4.13
N GLN A 28 11.99 31.26 2.79
CA GLN A 28 13.06 30.87 1.86
C GLN A 28 13.31 29.36 1.67
N ASP A 29 12.53 28.74 0.77
CA ASP A 29 13.06 27.88 -0.30
C ASP A 29 11.89 27.46 -1.21
N ALA A 30 11.62 28.31 -2.21
CA ALA A 30 10.70 27.98 -3.29
C ALA A 30 11.33 26.92 -4.21
N LYS A 31 11.29 25.67 -3.76
CA LYS A 31 11.07 24.44 -4.55
C LYS A 31 11.72 24.38 -5.93
N ASP A 32 13.01 24.09 -5.98
CA ASP A 32 13.66 23.53 -7.17
C ASP A 32 13.57 22.00 -7.14
N TYR A 33 12.35 21.45 -7.23
CA TYR A 33 12.14 20.00 -7.34
C TYR A 33 12.60 19.54 -8.72
N ARG A 34 13.81 18.96 -8.80
CA ARG A 34 14.23 18.18 -9.96
C ARG A 34 13.59 16.80 -9.91
N GLU A 35 12.84 16.46 -10.95
CA GLU A 35 12.31 15.10 -11.12
C GLU A 35 13.46 14.09 -11.10
N ALA A 36 13.31 13.05 -10.26
CA ALA A 36 14.25 11.94 -10.27
C ALA A 36 14.27 11.31 -11.69
N PRO A 37 15.45 10.91 -12.19
CA PRO A 37 15.55 10.26 -13.48
C PRO A 37 14.68 8.99 -13.49
N PRO A 38 14.11 8.61 -14.65
CA PRO A 38 13.27 7.42 -14.76
C PRO A 38 14.02 6.19 -14.27
N ALA A 39 13.35 5.35 -13.48
CA ALA A 39 13.97 4.16 -12.91
C ALA A 39 14.51 3.24 -14.03
N PRO A 40 15.73 2.69 -13.89
CA PRO A 40 16.22 1.69 -14.82
C PRO A 40 15.31 0.45 -14.78
N LEU A 41 15.07 -0.16 -15.94
CA LEU A 41 14.18 -1.33 -16.03
C LEU A 41 14.72 -2.51 -15.21
N PHE A 42 16.04 -2.68 -15.16
CA PHE A 42 16.71 -3.75 -14.44
C PHE A 42 17.92 -3.20 -13.68
N GLU A 43 17.93 -3.40 -12.36
CA GLU A 43 19.03 -2.97 -11.50
C GLU A 43 19.39 -4.10 -10.51
N PRO A 44 20.29 -5.02 -10.91
CA PRO A 44 20.58 -6.22 -10.13
C PRO A 44 21.28 -5.92 -8.78
N ARG A 45 21.83 -4.72 -8.61
CA ARG A 45 22.41 -4.24 -7.34
C ARG A 45 21.35 -4.04 -6.25
N GLU A 46 20.07 -3.89 -6.60
CA GLU A 46 19.00 -3.79 -5.60
C GLU A 46 18.84 -5.08 -4.79
N LEU A 47 19.09 -6.25 -5.41
CA LEU A 47 18.94 -7.57 -4.79
C LEU A 47 19.95 -7.84 -3.66
N THR A 48 21.02 -7.06 -3.60
CA THR A 48 22.05 -7.16 -2.55
C THR A 48 21.78 -6.19 -1.39
N SER A 49 20.83 -5.25 -1.55
CA SER A 49 20.55 -4.22 -0.56
C SER A 49 19.66 -4.75 0.57
N TRP A 50 20.06 -4.49 1.82
CA TRP A 50 19.25 -4.82 2.99
C TRP A 50 17.90 -4.06 3.01
N SER A 51 17.88 -2.83 2.50
CA SER A 51 16.66 -2.01 2.41
C SER A 51 15.63 -2.61 1.45
N PHE A 52 16.08 -3.33 0.40
CA PHE A 52 15.19 -4.02 -0.52
C PHE A 52 14.39 -5.13 0.17
N TYR A 53 15.07 -5.98 0.94
CA TYR A 53 14.41 -7.06 1.69
C TYR A 53 13.52 -6.50 2.81
N ARG A 54 13.96 -5.45 3.52
CA ARG A 54 13.13 -4.77 4.52
C ARG A 54 11.83 -4.22 3.90
N ALA A 55 11.92 -3.63 2.72
CA ALA A 55 10.75 -3.15 2.00
C ALA A 55 9.81 -4.29 1.57
N GLY A 56 10.34 -5.41 1.08
CA GLY A 56 9.52 -6.58 0.76
C GLY A 56 8.83 -7.20 1.98
N ILE A 57 9.53 -7.27 3.12
CA ILE A 57 8.94 -7.72 4.39
C ILE A 57 7.84 -6.76 4.83
N ALA A 58 8.03 -5.45 4.69
CA ALA A 58 7.01 -4.46 5.01
C ALA A 58 5.74 -4.64 4.16
N GLU A 59 5.89 -4.85 2.84
CA GLU A 59 4.77 -5.15 1.93
C GLU A 59 4.06 -6.46 2.30
N PHE A 60 4.80 -7.50 2.66
CA PHE A 60 4.25 -8.76 3.14
C PHE A 60 3.43 -8.58 4.42
N VAL A 61 4.01 -7.96 5.45
CA VAL A 61 3.35 -7.77 6.76
C VAL A 61 2.14 -6.86 6.61
N ALA A 62 2.25 -5.78 5.83
CA ALA A 62 1.12 -4.90 5.59
C ALA A 62 -0.03 -5.63 4.87
N THR A 63 0.28 -6.39 3.82
CA THR A 63 -0.75 -7.14 3.08
C THR A 63 -1.35 -8.27 3.94
N PHE A 64 -0.53 -8.91 4.78
CA PHE A 64 -0.99 -9.88 5.78
C PHE A 64 -2.01 -9.26 6.75
N LEU A 65 -1.67 -8.12 7.37
CA LEU A 65 -2.55 -7.44 8.30
C LEU A 65 -3.82 -6.93 7.61
N PHE A 66 -3.68 -6.42 6.38
CA PHE A 66 -4.80 -5.97 5.55
C PHE A 66 -5.83 -7.08 5.36
N LEU A 67 -5.41 -8.25 4.86
CA LEU A 67 -6.32 -9.38 4.62
C LEU A 67 -6.84 -9.98 5.92
N TYR A 68 -5.99 -10.09 6.96
CA TYR A 68 -6.42 -10.60 8.26
C TYR A 68 -7.59 -9.79 8.84
N VAL A 69 -7.46 -8.46 8.92
CA VAL A 69 -8.48 -7.59 9.53
C VAL A 69 -9.74 -7.50 8.67
N THR A 70 -9.58 -7.31 7.35
CA THR A 70 -10.71 -7.13 6.44
C THR A 70 -11.54 -8.40 6.28
N VAL A 71 -10.91 -9.56 6.07
CA VAL A 71 -11.62 -10.84 5.98
C VAL A 71 -12.29 -11.18 7.30
N LEU A 72 -11.63 -10.95 8.45
CA LEU A 72 -12.26 -11.15 9.75
C LEU A 72 -13.48 -10.25 9.96
N THR A 73 -13.43 -8.99 9.48
CA THR A 73 -14.57 -8.06 9.53
C THR A 73 -15.73 -8.55 8.67
N VAL A 74 -15.45 -8.98 7.43
CA VAL A 74 -16.46 -9.55 6.51
C VAL A 74 -17.13 -10.77 7.14
N MET A 75 -16.34 -11.68 7.71
CA MET A 75 -16.82 -12.87 8.41
C MET A 75 -17.67 -12.52 9.63
N GLY A 76 -17.26 -11.51 10.40
CA GLY A 76 -17.99 -11.00 11.56
C GLY A 76 -19.36 -10.42 11.20
N VAL A 77 -19.48 -9.75 10.06
CA VAL A 77 -20.76 -9.26 9.53
C VAL A 77 -21.59 -10.40 8.92
N ALA A 78 -20.95 -11.36 8.26
CA ALA A 78 -21.62 -12.46 7.58
C ALA A 78 -22.22 -13.50 8.55
N LYS A 79 -21.60 -13.70 9.71
CA LYS A 79 -21.95 -14.76 10.68
C LYS A 79 -23.35 -14.63 11.33
N PRO A 80 -23.80 -13.46 11.82
CA PRO A 80 -25.11 -13.35 12.47
C PRO A 80 -26.27 -13.34 11.47
N PRO A 81 -27.46 -13.83 11.87
CA PRO A 81 -28.66 -13.86 11.03
C PRO A 81 -29.20 -12.46 10.72
N SER A 82 -29.12 -11.54 11.69
CA SER A 82 -29.46 -10.13 11.48
C SER A 82 -28.19 -9.32 11.23
N LYS A 83 -28.17 -8.54 10.13
CA LYS A 83 -27.07 -7.61 9.85
C LYS A 83 -27.13 -6.36 10.71
N CYS A 84 -28.30 -6.03 11.26
CA CYS A 84 -28.52 -4.86 12.10
C CYS A 84 -27.79 -4.94 13.45
N SER A 85 -27.39 -6.14 13.88
CA SER A 85 -26.59 -6.34 15.09
C SER A 85 -25.08 -6.37 14.82
N THR A 86 -24.64 -5.95 13.64
CA THR A 86 -23.23 -5.98 13.21
C THR A 86 -22.79 -4.58 12.77
N VAL A 87 -21.50 -4.43 12.47
CA VAL A 87 -20.96 -3.19 11.87
C VAL A 87 -21.54 -2.92 10.46
N GLY A 88 -22.27 -3.87 9.87
CA GLY A 88 -22.94 -3.73 8.59
C GLY A 88 -21.98 -3.59 7.41
N VAL A 89 -22.55 -3.36 6.22
CA VAL A 89 -21.77 -3.16 4.98
C VAL A 89 -20.91 -1.89 5.09
N GLN A 90 -21.40 -0.87 5.80
CA GLN A 90 -20.63 0.35 6.07
C GLN A 90 -19.36 0.07 6.88
N GLY A 91 -19.43 -0.81 7.88
CA GLY A 91 -18.26 -1.23 8.66
C GLY A 91 -17.24 -2.02 7.84
N ILE A 92 -17.70 -2.83 6.88
CA ILE A 92 -16.81 -3.49 5.91
C ILE A 92 -16.07 -2.43 5.09
N ALA A 93 -16.79 -1.47 4.51
CA ALA A 93 -16.17 -0.40 3.71
C ALA A 93 -15.13 0.41 4.51
N TRP A 94 -15.45 0.77 5.77
CA TRP A 94 -14.50 1.43 6.66
C TRP A 94 -13.29 0.58 7.02
N SER A 95 -13.45 -0.74 7.19
CA SER A 95 -12.34 -1.65 7.46
C SER A 95 -11.36 -1.69 6.28
N PHE A 96 -11.86 -1.82 5.04
CA PHE A 96 -11.01 -1.80 3.85
C PHE A 96 -10.29 -0.45 3.68
N GLY A 97 -11.03 0.66 3.68
CA GLY A 97 -10.43 1.99 3.50
C GLY A 97 -9.50 2.41 4.64
N GLY A 98 -9.93 2.16 5.89
CA GLY A 98 -9.17 2.50 7.09
C GLY A 98 -7.89 1.70 7.24
N MET A 99 -7.89 0.41 6.90
CA MET A 99 -6.68 -0.41 6.90
C MET A 99 -5.69 0.05 5.84
N ILE A 100 -6.13 0.39 4.63
CA ILE A 100 -5.24 0.96 3.60
C ILE A 100 -4.65 2.28 4.11
N PHE A 101 -5.47 3.18 4.64
CA PHE A 101 -4.98 4.45 5.21
C PHE A 101 -3.89 4.23 6.28
N ALA A 102 -4.17 3.38 7.28
CA ALA A 102 -3.23 3.12 8.37
C ALA A 102 -1.95 2.42 7.89
N LEU A 103 -2.07 1.42 7.02
CA LEU A 103 -0.92 0.64 6.56
C LEU A 103 -0.04 1.41 5.58
N VAL A 104 -0.63 2.21 4.70
CA VAL A 104 0.13 3.13 3.84
C VAL A 104 0.88 4.13 4.71
N TYR A 105 0.22 4.72 5.72
CA TYR A 105 0.89 5.64 6.64
C TYR A 105 2.12 5.00 7.33
N CYS A 106 2.00 3.74 7.74
CA CYS A 106 3.11 3.02 8.40
C CYS A 106 4.22 2.57 7.44
N THR A 107 3.89 2.22 6.19
CA THR A 107 4.85 1.58 5.26
C THR A 107 5.35 2.49 4.15
N ALA A 108 4.77 3.68 3.96
CA ALA A 108 5.20 4.63 2.94
C ALA A 108 6.68 5.00 3.04
N GLY A 109 7.19 5.28 4.25
CA GLY A 109 8.61 5.60 4.47
C GLY A 109 9.58 4.40 4.37
N ILE A 110 9.06 3.17 4.24
CA ILE A 110 9.89 1.95 4.20
C ILE A 110 9.86 1.32 2.81
N SER A 111 8.66 1.03 2.27
CA SER A 111 8.48 0.34 0.99
C SER A 111 7.88 1.22 -0.10
N GLY A 112 7.29 2.36 0.24
CA GLY A 112 6.40 3.13 -0.62
C GLY A 112 4.92 2.84 -0.37
N GLY A 113 4.60 1.85 0.46
CA GLY A 113 3.24 1.54 0.91
C GLY A 113 2.28 1.17 -0.21
N HIS A 114 2.64 0.20 -1.05
CA HIS A 114 1.80 -0.17 -2.20
C HIS A 114 0.66 -1.09 -1.78
N ILE A 115 0.98 -2.17 -1.04
CA ILE A 115 0.05 -3.17 -0.44
C ILE A 115 -0.81 -3.91 -1.48
N ASN A 116 -0.71 -3.51 -2.75
CA ASN A 116 -1.58 -3.92 -3.85
C ASN A 116 -0.73 -4.10 -5.13
N PRO A 117 -0.83 -5.28 -5.79
CA PRO A 117 -0.15 -5.53 -7.05
C PRO A 117 -0.50 -4.54 -8.16
N ALA A 118 -1.76 -4.11 -8.26
CA ALA A 118 -2.20 -3.15 -9.29
C ALA A 118 -1.59 -1.76 -9.09
N VAL A 119 -1.44 -1.31 -7.84
CA VAL A 119 -0.76 -0.06 -7.50
C VAL A 119 0.72 -0.14 -7.84
N THR A 120 1.38 -1.24 -7.44
CA THR A 120 2.78 -1.51 -7.77
C THR A 120 2.99 -1.52 -9.29
N PHE A 121 2.09 -2.16 -10.03
CA PHE A 121 2.13 -2.21 -11.50
C PHE A 121 1.92 -0.84 -12.14
N GLY A 122 0.98 -0.04 -11.64
CA GLY A 122 0.75 1.33 -12.12
C GLY A 122 2.02 2.18 -11.99
N LEU A 123 2.65 2.16 -10.82
CA LEU A 123 3.90 2.88 -10.55
C LEU A 123 5.08 2.37 -11.41
N PHE A 124 5.12 1.07 -11.70
CA PHE A 124 6.07 0.50 -12.66
C PHE A 124 5.87 1.07 -14.08
N LEU A 125 4.63 1.12 -14.58
CA LEU A 125 4.33 1.70 -15.89
C LEU A 125 4.69 3.19 -15.98
N ALA A 126 4.58 3.91 -14.86
CA ALA A 126 5.03 5.30 -14.75
C ALA A 126 6.56 5.46 -14.57
N ARG A 127 7.34 4.37 -14.69
CA ARG A 127 8.80 4.33 -14.49
C ARG A 127 9.26 4.88 -13.13
N LYS A 128 8.42 4.71 -12.10
CA LYS A 128 8.75 5.04 -10.70
C LYS A 128 9.39 3.86 -9.96
N LEU A 129 9.33 2.65 -10.52
CA LEU A 129 9.87 1.41 -9.94
C LEU A 129 10.64 0.61 -11.00
N SER A 130 11.65 -0.15 -10.56
CA SER A 130 12.33 -1.15 -11.39
C SER A 130 11.45 -2.40 -11.58
N LEU A 131 11.69 -3.19 -12.63
CA LEU A 131 10.95 -4.44 -12.86
C LEU A 131 11.22 -5.45 -11.74
N THR A 132 12.46 -5.56 -11.29
CA THR A 132 12.87 -6.47 -10.22
C THR A 132 12.11 -6.20 -8.92
N ARG A 133 12.03 -4.93 -8.51
CA ARG A 133 11.27 -4.52 -7.32
C ARG A 133 9.78 -4.77 -7.47
N THR A 134 9.24 -4.50 -8.66
CA THR A 134 7.82 -4.71 -8.99
C THR A 134 7.43 -6.18 -8.80
N VAL A 135 8.16 -7.10 -9.42
CA VAL A 135 7.89 -8.54 -9.31
C VAL A 135 8.05 -9.02 -7.86
N PHE A 136 9.10 -8.58 -7.17
CA PHE A 136 9.33 -8.95 -5.78
C PHE A 136 8.19 -8.49 -4.87
N TYR A 137 7.74 -7.24 -4.99
CA TYR A 137 6.62 -6.72 -4.19
C TYR A 137 5.33 -7.48 -4.47
N MET A 138 5.01 -7.76 -5.73
CA MET A 138 3.80 -8.54 -6.08
C MET A 138 3.82 -9.93 -5.44
N ILE A 139 4.98 -10.60 -5.43
CA ILE A 139 5.13 -11.91 -4.77
C ILE A 139 4.90 -11.76 -3.25
N MET A 140 5.55 -10.79 -2.60
CA MET A 140 5.41 -10.58 -1.16
C MET A 140 3.98 -10.18 -0.77
N GLN A 141 3.30 -9.35 -1.57
CA GLN A 141 1.90 -8.98 -1.38
C GLN A 141 0.97 -10.21 -1.50
N CYS A 142 1.13 -11.02 -2.54
CA CYS A 142 0.35 -12.24 -2.72
C CYS A 142 0.57 -13.23 -1.57
N LEU A 143 1.82 -13.44 -1.15
CA LEU A 143 2.14 -14.31 -0.01
C LEU A 143 1.53 -13.77 1.29
N GLY A 144 1.64 -12.46 1.53
CA GLY A 144 1.03 -11.81 2.70
C GLY A 144 -0.48 -12.00 2.72
N ALA A 145 -1.15 -11.77 1.58
CA ALA A 145 -2.58 -11.97 1.43
C ALA A 145 -3.02 -13.41 1.73
N ILE A 146 -2.28 -14.39 1.18
CA ILE A 146 -2.53 -15.82 1.43
C ILE A 146 -2.39 -16.14 2.91
N CYS A 147 -1.30 -15.69 3.55
CA CYS A 147 -1.08 -15.91 4.99
C CYS A 147 -2.18 -15.26 5.84
N GLY A 148 -2.60 -14.03 5.52
CA GLY A 148 -3.64 -13.32 6.25
C GLY A 148 -4.97 -14.05 6.21
N ALA A 149 -5.41 -14.47 5.02
CA ALA A 149 -6.62 -15.27 4.84
C ALA A 149 -6.51 -16.66 5.50
N ALA A 150 -5.33 -17.31 5.40
CA ALA A 150 -5.09 -18.61 6.01
C ALA A 150 -5.21 -18.59 7.54
N VAL A 151 -4.74 -17.53 8.19
CA VAL A 151 -4.88 -17.35 9.65
C VAL A 151 -6.36 -17.22 10.04
N VAL A 152 -7.15 -16.45 9.29
CA VAL A 152 -8.61 -16.34 9.54
C VAL A 152 -9.31 -17.70 9.36
N LYS A 153 -8.95 -18.44 8.30
CA LYS A 153 -9.43 -19.81 8.07
C LYS A 153 -9.01 -20.76 9.21
N GLY A 154 -7.81 -20.61 9.76
CA GLY A 154 -7.32 -21.40 10.89
C GLY A 154 -8.16 -21.21 12.16
N PHE A 155 -8.56 -19.97 12.46
CA PHE A 155 -9.38 -19.68 13.65
C PHE A 155 -10.85 -20.07 13.50
N GLN A 156 -11.42 -20.03 12.29
CA GLN A 156 -12.85 -20.25 12.07
C GLN A 156 -13.14 -21.11 10.82
N SER A 157 -12.47 -22.26 10.68
CA SER A 157 -12.50 -23.09 9.47
C SER A 157 -13.89 -23.39 8.91
N ASN A 158 -14.80 -23.93 9.74
CA ASN A 158 -16.15 -24.28 9.32
C ASN A 158 -16.98 -23.07 8.88
N GLN A 159 -16.79 -21.91 9.52
CA GLN A 159 -17.50 -20.68 9.15
C GLN A 159 -16.92 -20.10 7.87
N TYR A 160 -15.58 -20.09 7.76
CA TYR A 160 -14.84 -19.58 6.60
C TYR A 160 -15.33 -20.23 5.30
N GLU A 161 -15.40 -21.57 5.27
CA GLU A 161 -15.87 -22.30 4.10
C GLU A 161 -17.36 -22.03 3.79
N ARG A 162 -18.21 -21.97 4.82
CA ARG A 162 -19.65 -21.74 4.64
C ARG A 162 -20.00 -20.34 4.17
N LEU A 163 -19.23 -19.33 4.58
CA LEU A 163 -19.49 -17.92 4.30
C LEU A 163 -18.68 -17.39 3.10
N GLY A 164 -17.96 -18.27 2.39
CA GLY A 164 -17.19 -17.92 1.19
C GLY A 164 -15.85 -17.23 1.46
N GLY A 165 -15.38 -17.21 2.71
CA GLY A 165 -14.02 -16.81 3.07
C GLY A 165 -13.65 -15.36 2.74
N GLY A 166 -14.62 -14.48 2.53
CA GLY A 166 -14.36 -13.11 2.07
C GLY A 166 -13.86 -13.04 0.61
N ALA A 167 -14.07 -14.08 -0.19
CA ALA A 167 -13.68 -14.10 -1.59
C ALA A 167 -14.56 -13.20 -2.45
N ASN A 168 -13.94 -12.47 -3.37
CA ASN A 168 -14.65 -11.65 -4.35
C ASN A 168 -15.34 -12.56 -5.38
N THR A 169 -16.66 -12.49 -5.45
CA THR A 169 -17.48 -13.23 -6.42
C THR A 169 -18.54 -12.31 -7.01
N LEU A 170 -18.96 -12.62 -8.24
CA LEU A 170 -20.03 -11.89 -8.90
C LEU A 170 -21.37 -12.13 -8.18
N SER A 171 -22.06 -11.04 -7.85
CA SER A 171 -23.41 -11.13 -7.30
C SER A 171 -24.40 -11.65 -8.35
N LYS A 172 -25.46 -12.32 -7.89
CA LYS A 172 -26.50 -12.85 -8.78
C LYS A 172 -27.17 -11.70 -9.53
N GLY A 173 -27.37 -11.89 -10.84
CA GLY A 173 -27.99 -10.90 -11.72
C GLY A 173 -27.02 -9.98 -12.46
N TYR A 174 -25.72 -10.10 -12.24
CA TYR A 174 -24.69 -9.37 -12.98
C TYR A 174 -23.95 -10.28 -13.96
N SER A 175 -23.62 -9.73 -15.13
CA SER A 175 -22.79 -10.41 -16.13
C SER A 175 -21.31 -10.32 -15.76
N LYS A 176 -20.49 -11.16 -16.41
CA LYS A 176 -19.02 -11.05 -16.29
C LYS A 176 -18.49 -9.71 -16.81
N GLY A 177 -19.18 -9.11 -17.78
CA GLY A 177 -18.85 -7.78 -18.31
C GLY A 177 -19.06 -6.68 -17.28
N ASP A 178 -20.17 -6.74 -16.52
CA ASP A 178 -20.47 -5.75 -15.48
C ASP A 178 -19.42 -5.77 -14.37
N GLY A 179 -19.04 -6.97 -13.90
CA GLY A 179 -17.98 -7.12 -12.90
C GLY A 179 -16.63 -6.63 -13.40
N LEU A 180 -16.24 -6.98 -14.62
CA LEU A 180 -14.99 -6.51 -15.20
C LEU A 180 -14.98 -4.98 -15.32
N GLY A 181 -16.07 -4.38 -15.79
CA GLY A 181 -16.21 -2.92 -15.88
C GLY A 181 -16.09 -2.24 -14.51
N ALA A 182 -16.74 -2.79 -13.48
CA ALA A 182 -16.67 -2.26 -12.12
C ALA A 182 -15.25 -2.33 -11.54
N GLU A 183 -14.54 -3.45 -11.71
CA GLU A 183 -13.17 -3.63 -11.23
C GLU A 183 -12.17 -2.70 -11.95
N ILE A 184 -12.35 -2.47 -13.26
CA ILE A 184 -11.52 -1.53 -14.03
C ILE A 184 -11.71 -0.10 -13.51
N VAL A 185 -12.96 0.35 -13.35
CA VAL A 185 -13.26 1.71 -12.87
C VAL A 185 -12.78 1.89 -11.44
N GLY A 186 -13.02 0.92 -10.56
CA GLY A 186 -12.56 0.96 -9.16
C GLY A 186 -11.04 1.02 -9.05
N THR A 187 -10.32 0.18 -9.81
CA THR A 187 -8.86 0.18 -9.83
C THR A 187 -8.30 1.47 -10.43
N PHE A 188 -8.93 2.01 -11.47
CA PHE A 188 -8.54 3.30 -12.05
C PHE A 188 -8.62 4.42 -11.01
N ILE A 189 -9.73 4.52 -10.26
CA ILE A 189 -9.90 5.52 -9.20
C ILE A 189 -8.81 5.37 -8.13
N LEU A 190 -8.54 4.13 -7.70
CA LEU A 190 -7.50 3.84 -6.71
C LEU A 190 -6.12 4.30 -7.20
N VAL A 191 -5.70 3.85 -8.39
CA VAL A 191 -4.37 4.14 -8.95
C VAL A 191 -4.23 5.63 -9.29
N TYR A 192 -5.27 6.27 -9.84
CA TYR A 192 -5.30 7.71 -10.07
C TYR A 192 -5.12 8.51 -8.77
N THR A 193 -5.73 8.06 -7.68
CA THR A 193 -5.58 8.68 -6.36
C THR A 193 -4.15 8.53 -5.85
N VAL A 194 -3.52 7.36 -6.03
CA VAL A 194 -2.11 7.14 -5.67
C VAL A 194 -1.19 8.08 -6.46
N PHE A 195 -1.37 8.19 -7.77
CA PHE A 195 -0.61 9.15 -8.58
C PHE A 195 -0.83 10.60 -8.14
N SER A 196 -2.08 10.94 -7.82
CA SER A 196 -2.44 12.27 -7.32
C SER A 196 -1.80 12.60 -5.97
N ALA A 197 -1.63 11.60 -5.10
CA ALA A 197 -1.01 11.77 -3.78
C ALA A 197 0.52 11.80 -3.86
N THR A 198 1.12 11.22 -4.89
CA THR A 198 2.58 11.16 -5.09
C THR A 198 3.12 12.30 -5.97
N ASP A 199 2.25 13.11 -6.58
CA ASP A 199 2.65 14.24 -7.43
C ASP A 199 3.10 15.46 -6.60
N ALA A 200 4.42 15.62 -6.49
CA ALA A 200 5.07 16.73 -5.79
C ALA A 200 4.84 18.12 -6.42
N LYS A 201 4.32 18.21 -7.67
CA LYS A 201 4.06 19.48 -8.36
C LYS A 201 2.68 20.08 -8.07
N ARG A 202 1.78 19.34 -7.43
CA ARG A 202 0.51 19.90 -6.97
C ARG A 202 0.74 20.74 -5.72
N ASN A 203 0.91 22.05 -5.91
CA ASN A 203 0.77 23.01 -4.81
C ASN A 203 -0.67 22.91 -4.28
N ALA A 204 -0.82 22.45 -3.04
CA ALA A 204 -2.10 22.44 -2.35
C ALA A 204 -2.64 23.87 -2.31
N ARG A 205 -3.67 24.14 -3.11
CA ARG A 205 -4.52 25.31 -2.89
C ARG A 205 -5.27 25.06 -1.58
N ASP A 206 -4.92 25.84 -0.58
CA ASP A 206 -5.55 25.98 0.73
C ASP A 206 -5.48 24.76 1.67
N SER A 207 -4.64 24.93 2.69
CA SER A 207 -4.24 24.01 3.75
C SER A 207 -5.36 23.61 4.73
N HIS A 208 -6.40 22.90 4.26
CA HIS A 208 -7.42 22.33 5.17
C HIS A 208 -7.77 20.85 4.90
N VAL A 209 -6.89 20.09 4.22
CA VAL A 209 -7.05 18.62 4.13
C VAL A 209 -5.77 17.92 4.62
N PRO A 210 -5.55 17.82 5.93
CA PRO A 210 -4.34 17.23 6.48
C PRO A 210 -4.53 15.73 6.66
N ILE A 211 -4.55 14.95 5.57
CA ILE A 211 -4.44 13.47 5.66
C ILE A 211 -3.50 12.89 4.58
N LEU A 212 -3.30 13.55 3.43
CA LEU A 212 -2.55 12.94 2.30
C LEU A 212 -1.22 13.63 1.94
N ALA A 213 -0.92 14.83 2.44
CA ALA A 213 0.24 15.61 1.99
C ALA A 213 1.50 15.49 2.86
N HIS A 214 1.46 14.82 4.02
CA HIS A 214 2.61 14.75 4.93
C HIS A 214 3.59 13.59 4.66
N CYS A 215 3.43 12.85 3.55
CA CYS A 215 4.12 11.59 3.32
C CYS A 215 5.44 11.69 2.49
N LEU A 216 6.05 12.87 2.39
CA LEU A 216 7.28 13.06 1.59
C LEU A 216 8.34 13.95 2.27
N SER A 217 8.29 14.06 3.60
CA SER A 217 9.25 14.90 4.36
C SER A 217 9.75 14.24 5.64
N VAL A 218 9.92 12.91 5.64
CA VAL A 218 10.70 12.17 6.65
C VAL A 218 11.67 11.25 5.96
#